data_AF-A0A519DL77-F1
#
_entry.id   AF-A0A519DL77-F1
#
_cell.length_a   1.000
_cell.length_b   1.000
_cell.length_c   1.000
_cell.angle_alpha   90.00
_cell.angle_beta   90.00
_cell.angle_gamma   90.00
#
_symmetry.space_group_name_H-M   'P 1'
#
loop_
_entity.id
_entity.type
_entity.pdbx_description
1 polymer ?
#
loop_
_entity_poly.entity_id
_entity_poly.type
_entity_poly.pdbx_seq_one_letter_code
_entity_poly.pdbx_strand_id
1 'polypeptide(L)'
;MESAGRTTTNILWVVIVIGSIAILLSLLNPGKTWVVTLLMGAAGILALAAVLVWYTMHDQTYIADEVSLGLNAYMTIVAGILGILGAGMYKLSP
;
A
#
# COMPACT_ATOMS: atom_id res chain seq x y z
N MET A 1 9.05 -20.60 1.55
CA MET A 1 8.52 -19.76 0.44
C MET A 1 7.00 -19.56 0.53
N GLU A 2 6.19 -20.58 0.83
CA GLU A 2 4.71 -20.46 0.91
C GLU A 2 4.20 -19.44 1.95
N SER A 3 4.92 -19.30 3.07
CA SER A 3 4.57 -18.34 4.13
C SER A 3 4.73 -16.87 3.71
N ALA A 4 5.67 -16.56 2.82
CA ALA A 4 5.97 -15.19 2.41
C ALA A 4 4.86 -14.64 1.50
N GLY A 5 4.50 -15.42 0.48
CA GLY A 5 3.40 -15.10 -0.43
C GLY A 5 2.09 -14.91 0.33
N ARG A 6 1.79 -15.80 1.28
CA ARG A 6 0.58 -15.71 2.11
C ARG A 6 0.54 -14.43 2.96
N THR A 7 1.64 -14.07 3.63
CA THR A 7 1.71 -12.86 4.44
C THR A 7 1.56 -11.59 3.59
N THR A 8 2.28 -11.50 2.46
CA THR A 8 2.16 -10.37 1.52
C THR A 8 0.74 -10.24 0.98
N THR A 9 0.11 -11.34 0.57
CA THR A 9 -1.27 -11.35 0.09
C THR A 9 -2.26 -10.91 1.16
N ASN A 10 -2.09 -11.34 2.41
CA ASN A 10 -2.93 -10.89 3.52
C ASN A 10 -2.84 -9.38 3.74
N ILE A 11 -1.63 -8.81 3.67
CA ILE A 11 -1.44 -7.36 3.79
C ILE A 11 -2.14 -6.63 2.63
N LEU A 12 -2.00 -7.14 1.39
CA LEU A 12 -2.67 -6.55 0.23
C LEU A 12 -4.20 -6.62 0.32
N TRP A 13 -4.76 -7.69 0.89
CA TRP A 13 -6.20 -7.74 1.19
C TRP A 13 -6.63 -6.64 2.16
N VAL A 14 -5.83 -6.37 3.20
CA VAL A 14 -6.10 -5.28 4.13
C VAL A 14 -6.03 -3.92 3.42
N VAL A 15 -5.06 -3.71 2.53
CA VAL A 15 -4.95 -2.49 1.70
C VAL A 15 -6.21 -2.28 0.87
N ILE A 16 -6.72 -3.34 0.24
CA ILE A 16 -7.96 -3.28 -0.56
C ILE A 16 -9.15 -2.90 0.31
N VAL A 17 -9.31 -3.53 1.49
CA VAL A 17 -10.41 -3.23 2.42
C VAL A 17 -10.36 -1.76 2.86
N ILE A 18 -9.18 -1.26 3.24
CA ILE A 18 -9.03 0.14 3.65
C ILE A 18 -9.35 1.09 2.49
N GLY A 19 -8.86 0.80 1.29
CA GLY A 19 -9.16 1.59 0.08
C GLY A 19 -10.65 1.62 -0.24
N SER A 20 -11.34 0.47 -0.15
CA SER A 20 -12.79 0.39 -0.34
C SER A 20 -13.57 1.21 0.70
N ILE A 21 -13.16 1.15 1.98
CA ILE A 21 -13.77 1.96 3.05
C ILE A 21 -13.54 3.45 2.79
N ALA A 22 -12.34 3.85 2.35
CA ALA A 22 -12.03 5.24 2.03
C ALA A 22 -12.92 5.77 0.89
N ILE A 23 -13.14 4.98 -0.16
CA ILE A 23 -14.05 5.33 -1.26
C ILE A 23 -15.50 5.41 -0.77
N LEU A 24 -15.96 4.44 0.03
CA LEU A 24 -17.32 4.47 0.56
C LEU A 24 -17.55 5.72 1.42
N LEU A 25 -16.59 6.07 2.27
CA LEU A 25 -16.68 7.26 3.12
C LEU A 25 -16.65 8.56 2.32
N SER A 26 -15.91 8.63 1.22
CA SER A 26 -15.90 9.82 0.36
C SER A 26 -17.27 10.05 -0.31
N LEU A 27 -17.96 8.97 -0.68
CA LEU A 27 -19.30 9.02 -1.26
C LEU A 27 -20.37 9.37 -0.22
N LEU A 28 -20.29 8.78 0.98
CA LEU A 28 -21.28 8.98 2.04
C LEU A 28 -21.11 10.31 2.78
N ASN A 29 -19.89 10.83 2.86
CA ASN A 29 -19.60 12.01 3.66
C ASN A 29 -18.50 12.88 3.00
N PRO A 30 -18.84 13.53 1.88
CA PRO A 30 -17.86 14.32 1.10
C PRO A 30 -17.25 15.48 1.90
N GLY A 31 -17.86 15.92 3.00
CA GLY A 31 -17.28 16.92 3.91
C GLY A 31 -16.19 16.39 4.85
N LYS A 32 -16.01 15.07 4.96
CA LYS A 32 -15.01 14.42 5.83
C LYS A 32 -13.82 13.89 5.05
N THR A 33 -13.33 14.67 4.09
CA THR A 33 -12.19 14.33 3.23
C THR A 33 -10.93 13.98 4.01
N TRP A 34 -10.71 14.56 5.20
CA TRP A 34 -9.56 14.25 6.06
C TRP A 34 -9.49 12.78 6.49
N VAL A 35 -10.64 12.13 6.73
CA VAL A 35 -10.69 10.72 7.12
C VAL A 35 -10.29 9.83 5.95
N VAL A 36 -10.81 10.14 4.75
CA VAL A 36 -10.50 9.44 3.50
C VAL A 36 -9.01 9.55 3.19
N THR A 37 -8.47 10.76 3.30
CA THR A 37 -7.04 11.05 3.16
C THR A 37 -6.17 10.22 4.10
N LEU A 38 -6.52 10.14 5.39
CA LEU A 38 -5.76 9.34 6.36
C LEU A 38 -5.82 7.85 6.04
N LEU A 39 -6.99 7.35 5.63
CA LEU A 39 -7.15 5.94 5.23
C LEU A 39 -6.34 5.61 3.98
N MET A 40 -6.30 6.51 2.98
CA MET A 40 -5.47 6.34 1.79
C MET A 40 -3.97 6.37 2.12
N GLY A 41 -3.55 7.22 3.06
CA GLY A 41 -2.17 7.22 3.57
C GLY A 41 -1.79 5.93 4.28
N ALA A 42 -2.68 5.42 5.15
CA ALA A 42 -2.48 4.14 5.85
C ALA A 42 -2.43 2.95 4.87
N ALA A 43 -3.33 2.92 3.88
CA ALA A 43 -3.30 1.95 2.80
C ALA A 43 -1.98 1.99 2.02
N GLY A 44 -1.46 3.20 1.75
CA GLY A 44 -0.18 3.37 1.06
C GLY A 44 1.02 2.84 1.85
N ILE A 45 1.08 3.09 3.16
CA ILE A 45 2.13 2.55 4.05
C ILE A 45 2.07 1.02 4.09
N LEU A 46 0.86 0.44 4.21
CA LEU A 46 0.68 -1.00 4.23
C LEU A 46 1.06 -1.66 2.90
N ALA A 47 0.78 -1.00 1.77
CA ALA A 47 1.20 -1.47 0.45
C ALA A 47 2.74 -1.55 0.35
N LEU A 48 3.46 -0.53 0.85
CA LEU A 48 4.92 -0.56 0.90
C LEU A 48 5.46 -1.62 1.86
N ALA A 49 4.81 -1.80 3.02
CA ALA A 49 5.16 -2.86 3.95
C ALA A 49 4.98 -4.26 3.34
N ALA A 50 3.95 -4.48 2.53
CA ALA A 50 3.73 -5.75 1.82
C ALA A 50 4.89 -6.08 0.86
N VAL A 51 5.38 -5.07 0.14
CA VAL A 51 6.54 -5.19 -0.75
C VAL A 51 7.81 -5.47 0.04
N LEU A 52 8.01 -4.78 1.17
CA LEU A 52 9.16 -4.99 2.04
C LEU A 52 9.16 -6.41 2.65
N VAL A 53 8.01 -6.90 3.08
CA VAL A 53 7.85 -8.27 3.59
C VAL A 53 8.12 -9.30 2.49
N TRP A 54 7.62 -9.06 1.28
CA TRP A 54 7.90 -9.94 0.14
C TRP A 54 9.41 -9.99 -0.15
N TYR A 55 10.05 -8.83 -0.19
CA TYR A 55 11.47 -8.67 -0.49
C TYR A 55 12.41 -9.22 0.60
N THR A 56 12.02 -9.12 1.87
CA THR A 56 12.83 -9.64 2.99
C THR A 56 12.66 -11.14 3.19
N MET A 57 11.53 -11.71 2.79
CA MET A 57 11.24 -13.14 2.94
C MET A 57 11.53 -13.98 1.68
N HIS A 58 11.67 -13.37 0.50
CA HIS A 58 12.35 -14.02 -0.63
C HIS A 58 13.85 -13.69 -0.48
N ASP A 59 14.69 -14.72 -0.33
CA ASP A 59 16.10 -14.62 0.05
C ASP A 59 16.87 -13.44 -0.56
N GLN A 60 17.45 -12.61 0.32
CA GLN A 60 18.29 -11.46 -0.04
C GLN A 60 19.58 -11.85 -0.77
N THR A 61 19.97 -13.12 -0.77
CA THR A 61 21.19 -13.62 -1.42
C THR A 61 21.00 -14.13 -2.84
N TYR A 62 19.75 -14.34 -3.31
CA TYR A 62 19.46 -14.85 -4.66
C TYR A 62 18.85 -13.79 -5.59
N ILE A 63 18.19 -12.77 -5.03
CA ILE A 63 17.39 -11.79 -5.81
C ILE A 63 18.21 -10.58 -6.28
N ALA A 64 19.31 -10.26 -5.60
CA ALA A 64 20.15 -9.13 -5.96
C ALA A 64 20.79 -9.29 -7.36
N ASP A 65 21.00 -10.52 -7.83
CA ASP A 65 21.68 -10.79 -9.10
C ASP A 65 20.80 -11.37 -10.23
N GLU A 66 19.64 -11.99 -9.96
CA GLU A 66 18.89 -12.72 -11.01
C GLU A 66 17.39 -12.44 -11.15
N VAL A 67 16.72 -11.83 -10.16
CA VAL A 67 15.25 -11.70 -10.19
C VAL A 67 14.82 -10.24 -10.04
N SER A 68 14.59 -9.59 -11.19
CA SER A 68 13.94 -8.27 -11.24
C SER A 68 12.60 -8.30 -10.49
N LEU A 69 12.33 -7.26 -9.70
CA LEU A 69 11.02 -7.04 -9.08
C LEU A 69 9.93 -7.15 -10.16
N GLY A 70 8.95 -8.02 -9.92
CA GLY A 70 7.82 -8.15 -10.84
C GLY A 70 7.06 -6.83 -11.01
N LEU A 71 6.42 -6.62 -12.17
CA LEU A 71 5.61 -5.44 -12.46
C LEU A 71 4.57 -5.15 -11.35
N ASN A 72 4.01 -6.20 -10.75
CA ASN A 72 3.09 -6.12 -9.62
C ASN A 72 3.70 -5.43 -8.38
N ALA A 73 4.96 -5.68 -8.06
CA ALA A 73 5.66 -5.04 -6.95
C ALA A 73 5.89 -3.55 -7.25
N TYR A 74 6.31 -3.20 -8.47
CA TYR A 74 6.45 -1.80 -8.89
C TYR A 74 5.13 -1.02 -8.84
N MET A 75 4.04 -1.61 -9.35
CA MET A 75 2.71 -0.99 -9.29
C MET A 75 2.26 -0.77 -7.84
N THR A 76 2.58 -1.71 -6.95
CA THR A 76 2.28 -1.60 -5.51
C THR A 76 3.09 -0.49 -4.85
N ILE A 77 4.38 -0.33 -5.21
CA ILE A 77 5.23 0.78 -4.74
C ILE A 77 4.67 2.12 -5.19
N VAL A 78 4.37 2.27 -6.49
CA VAL A 78 3.85 3.51 -7.05
C VAL A 78 2.51 3.88 -6.40
N ALA A 79 1.58 2.93 -6.32
CA ALA A 79 0.29 3.15 -5.66
C ALA A 79 0.46 3.52 -4.17
N GLY A 80 1.40 2.86 -3.49
CA GLY A 80 1.71 3.13 -2.09
C GLY A 80 2.20 4.56 -1.86
N ILE A 81 3.16 5.02 -2.67
CA ILE A 81 3.70 6.38 -2.62
C ILE A 81 2.62 7.41 -2.92
N LEU A 82 1.81 7.20 -3.96
CA LEU A 82 0.72 8.12 -4.31
C LEU A 82 -0.31 8.25 -3.18
N GLY A 83 -0.65 7.16 -2.49
CA GLY A 83 -1.52 7.18 -1.32
C GLY A 83 -0.95 8.01 -0.17
N ILE A 84 0.35 7.88 0.10
CA ILE A 84 1.04 8.66 1.15
C ILE A 84 1.15 10.14 0.78
N LEU A 85 1.51 10.45 -0.47
CA LEU A 85 1.63 11.82 -0.95
C LEU A 85 0.27 12.53 -0.91
N GLY A 86 -0.78 11.88 -1.39
CA GLY A 86 -2.14 12.40 -1.28
C GLY A 86 -2.52 12.69 0.18
N ALA A 87 -2.10 11.83 1.11
CA ALA A 87 -2.32 12.04 2.53
C ALA A 87 -1.56 13.24 3.11
N GLY A 88 -0.28 13.38 2.75
CA GLY A 88 0.57 14.47 3.20
C GLY A 88 0.14 15.84 2.66
N MET A 89 -0.30 15.90 1.41
CA MET A 89 -0.75 17.14 0.76
C MET A 89 -2.01 17.73 1.42
N TYR A 90 -2.93 16.89 1.90
CA TYR A 90 -4.14 17.36 2.58
C TYR A 90 -3.82 18.09 3.91
N LYS A 91 -2.82 17.63 4.65
CA LYS A 91 -2.40 18.25 5.92
C LYS A 91 -1.72 19.61 5.74
N LEU A 92 -1.38 19.96 4.49
CA LEU A 92 -0.76 21.23 4.10
C LEU A 92 -1.76 22.23 3.50
N SER A 93 -3.02 21.84 3.32
CA SER A 93 -4.07 22.78 2.93
C SER A 93 -4.56 23.53 4.18
N PRO A 94 -4.45 24.87 4.22
CA PRO A 94 -4.93 25.69 5.33
C PRO A 94 -6.46 25.61 5.50
#